data_AF-A0A268U9W4-F1
#
_entry.id   AF-A0A268U9W4-F1
#
_cell.length_a   1.000
_cell.length_b   1.000
_cell.length_c   1.000
_cell.angle_alpha   90.00
_cell.angle_beta   90.00
_cell.angle_gamma   90.00
#
_symmetry.space_group_name_H-M   'P 1'
#
loop_
_entity.id
_entity.type
_entity.pdbx_description
1 polymer ?
#
loop_
_entity_poly.entity_id
_entity_poly.type
_entity_poly.pdbx_seq_one_letter_code
_entity_poly.pdbx_strand_id
1 'polypeptide(L)'
;MKETDLIKRTAKDLGMTYKELGEAIGLSEASMRRLATSTEISNQVAKSIEMFLEIQRLKQELEDYHTIKRLLSESSITLQKGLNQSFYINKGETLNGNDSFDKKYQMGVRL
;
A
#
# COMPACT_ATOMS: atom_id res chain seq x y z
N MET A 1 -32.95 -4.63 5.41
CA MET A 1 -31.94 -4.21 4.42
C MET A 1 -32.10 -5.13 3.23
N LYS A 2 -32.36 -4.63 2.01
CA LYS A 2 -32.52 -5.49 0.83
C LYS A 2 -31.12 -5.80 0.27
N GLU A 3 -30.81 -7.08 0.03
CA GLU A 3 -29.53 -7.53 -0.54
C GLU A 3 -29.24 -6.93 -1.92
N THR A 4 -30.28 -6.45 -2.63
CA THR A 4 -30.18 -5.78 -3.92
C THR A 4 -29.42 -4.47 -3.88
N ASP A 5 -29.31 -3.84 -2.70
CA ASP A 5 -28.48 -2.66 -2.50
C ASP A 5 -26.99 -3.00 -2.44
N LEU A 6 -26.61 -4.27 -2.24
CA LEU A 6 -25.21 -4.67 -2.08
C LEU A 6 -24.38 -4.31 -3.32
N ILE A 7 -24.86 -4.63 -4.52
CA ILE A 7 -24.14 -4.36 -5.77
C ILE A 7 -24.02 -2.86 -6.02
N LYS A 8 -25.13 -2.12 -5.87
CA LYS A 8 -25.17 -0.67 -6.11
C LYS A 8 -24.28 0.08 -5.13
N ARG A 9 -24.34 -0.29 -3.86
CA ARG A 9 -23.51 0.29 -2.79
C ARG A 9 -22.05 -0.02 -3.03
N THR A 10 -21.70 -1.28 -3.27
CA THR A 10 -20.30 -1.68 -3.52
C THR A 10 -19.70 -0.93 -4.71
N ALA A 11 -20.42 -0.86 -5.84
CA ALA A 11 -19.96 -0.11 -7.02
C ALA A 11 -19.76 1.38 -6.71
N LYS A 12 -20.67 1.99 -5.95
CA LYS A 12 -20.58 3.40 -5.55
C LYS A 12 -19.44 3.65 -4.56
N ASP A 13 -19.33 2.83 -3.53
CA ASP A 13 -18.37 2.97 -2.42
C ASP A 13 -16.93 2.79 -2.93
N LEU A 14 -16.73 1.90 -3.91
CA LEU A 14 -15.43 1.67 -4.55
C LEU A 14 -15.16 2.57 -5.78
N GLY A 15 -16.13 3.39 -6.20
CA GLY A 15 -16.01 4.20 -7.41
C GLY A 15 -15.88 3.37 -8.70
N MET A 16 -16.39 2.14 -8.71
CA MET A 16 -16.27 1.20 -9.83
C MET A 16 -17.53 1.19 -10.69
N THR A 17 -17.35 0.99 -11.99
CA THR A 17 -18.43 0.64 -12.90
C THR A 17 -18.90 -0.81 -12.65
N TYR A 18 -20.12 -1.15 -13.12
CA TYR A 18 -20.61 -2.53 -13.04
C TYR A 18 -19.77 -3.51 -13.86
N LYS A 19 -19.08 -3.02 -14.90
CA LYS A 19 -18.14 -3.82 -15.67
C LYS A 19 -16.94 -4.21 -14.81
N GLU A 20 -16.29 -3.23 -14.20
CA GLU A 20 -15.11 -3.47 -13.36
C GLU A 20 -15.44 -4.33 -12.14
N LEU A 21 -16.56 -4.05 -11.46
CA LEU A 21 -17.00 -4.87 -10.33
C LEU A 21 -17.30 -6.31 -10.76
N GLY A 22 -17.93 -6.48 -11.93
CA GLY A 22 -18.18 -7.80 -12.51
C GLY A 22 -16.90 -8.56 -12.80
N GLU A 23 -15.97 -7.93 -13.53
CA GLU A 23 -14.67 -8.52 -13.87
C GLU A 23 -13.90 -8.94 -12.61
N ALA A 24 -13.93 -8.12 -11.56
CA ALA A 24 -13.28 -8.42 -10.29
C ALA A 24 -13.83 -9.67 -9.57
N ILE A 25 -15.11 -10.00 -9.76
CA ILE A 25 -15.75 -11.17 -9.15
C ILE A 25 -16.08 -12.29 -10.15
N GLY A 26 -15.58 -12.19 -11.39
CA GLY A 26 -15.75 -13.22 -12.42
C GLY A 26 -17.10 -13.23 -13.13
N LEU A 27 -17.79 -12.08 -13.23
CA LEU A 27 -19.07 -11.90 -13.91
C LEU A 27 -18.98 -10.90 -15.06
N SER A 28 -19.82 -11.10 -16.08
CA SER A 28 -19.96 -10.11 -17.16
C SER A 28 -20.74 -8.88 -16.71
N GLU A 29 -20.50 -7.74 -17.36
CA GLU A 29 -21.25 -6.50 -17.12
C GLU A 29 -22.77 -6.70 -17.24
N ALA A 30 -23.21 -7.47 -18.25
CA ALA A 30 -24.63 -7.78 -18.46
C ALA A 30 -25.23 -8.54 -17.27
N SER A 31 -24.49 -9.51 -16.70
CA SER A 31 -24.92 -10.24 -15.50
C SER A 31 -24.97 -9.31 -14.28
N MET A 32 -23.98 -8.43 -14.11
CA MET A 32 -23.96 -7.45 -13.03
C MET A 32 -25.14 -6.47 -13.09
N ARG A 33 -25.46 -5.96 -14.28
CA ARG A 33 -26.61 -5.06 -14.48
C ARG A 33 -27.93 -5.74 -14.15
N ARG A 34 -28.11 -7.00 -14.57
CA ARG A 34 -29.30 -7.80 -14.25
C ARG A 34 -29.42 -8.02 -12.74
N LEU A 35 -28.32 -8.37 -12.07
CA LEU A 35 -28.31 -8.60 -10.62
C LEU A 35 -28.57 -7.30 -9.83
N ALA A 36 -28.08 -6.16 -10.31
CA ALA A 36 -28.31 -4.86 -9.68
C ALA A 36 -29.78 -4.40 -9.75
N THR A 37 -30.57 -4.88 -10.71
CA THR A 37 -32.01 -4.58 -10.83
C THR A 37 -32.91 -5.70 -10.32
N SER A 38 -32.36 -6.89 -10.07
CA SER A 38 -33.06 -8.03 -9.48
C SER A 38 -33.60 -7.71 -8.08
N THR A 39 -34.60 -8.45 -7.62
CA THR A 39 -35.11 -8.40 -6.23
C THR A 39 -34.28 -9.24 -5.26
N GLU A 40 -33.48 -10.17 -5.81
CA GLU A 40 -32.66 -11.13 -5.06
C GLU A 40 -31.32 -11.34 -5.79
N ILE A 41 -30.27 -11.60 -5.01
CA ILE A 41 -28.97 -12.03 -5.52
C ILE A 41 -28.66 -13.42 -4.96
N SER A 42 -27.92 -14.25 -5.69
CA SER A 42 -27.55 -15.56 -5.15
C SER A 42 -26.51 -15.41 -4.04
N ASN A 43 -26.54 -16.31 -3.06
CA ASN A 43 -25.55 -16.36 -1.98
C ASN A 43 -24.10 -16.42 -2.51
N GLN A 44 -23.89 -17.06 -3.66
CA GLN A 44 -22.59 -17.12 -4.31
C GLN A 44 -22.10 -15.71 -4.69
N VAL A 45 -22.95 -14.91 -5.34
CA VAL A 45 -22.59 -13.54 -5.75
C VAL A 45 -22.37 -12.66 -4.52
N ALA A 46 -23.25 -12.76 -3.52
CA ALA A 46 -23.10 -12.01 -2.27
C ALA A 46 -21.75 -12.31 -1.60
N LYS A 47 -21.39 -13.59 -1.49
CA LYS A 47 -20.12 -14.01 -0.89
C LYS A 47 -18.92 -13.56 -1.71
N SER A 48 -18.99 -13.60 -3.05
CA SER A 48 -17.92 -13.10 -3.91
C SER A 48 -17.68 -11.60 -3.71
N ILE A 49 -18.75 -10.80 -3.54
CA ILE A 49 -18.64 -9.37 -3.25
C ILE A 49 -18.03 -9.13 -1.87
N GLU A 50 -18.48 -9.85 -0.84
CA GLU A 50 -17.90 -9.77 0.51
C GLU A 50 -16.40 -10.11 0.51
N MET A 51 -16.02 -11.18 -0.18
CA MET A 51 -14.62 -11.57 -0.32
C MET A 51 -13.80 -10.49 -1.03
N PHE A 52 -14.34 -9.89 -2.09
CA PHE A 52 -13.66 -8.81 -2.80
C PHE A 52 -13.44 -7.58 -1.91
N LEU A 53 -14.47 -7.17 -1.15
CA LEU A 53 -14.35 -6.07 -0.18
C LEU A 53 -13.28 -6.35 0.88
N GLU A 54 -13.24 -7.58 1.39
CA GLU A 54 -12.23 -7.99 2.37
C GLU A 54 -10.81 -7.97 1.78
N ILE A 55 -10.63 -8.41 0.54
CA ILE A 55 -9.35 -8.31 -0.17
C ILE A 55 -8.90 -6.85 -0.29
N GLN A 56 -9.81 -5.94 -0.63
CA GLN A 56 -9.49 -4.52 -0.75
C GLN A 56 -9.10 -3.92 0.61
N ARG A 57 -9.81 -4.27 1.69
CA ARG A 57 -9.45 -3.89 3.06
C ARG A 57 -8.06 -4.38 3.46
N LEU A 58 -7.77 -5.66 3.23
CA LEU A 58 -6.49 -6.27 3.56
C LEU A 58 -5.33 -5.65 2.76
N LYS A 59 -5.55 -5.28 1.49
CA LYS A 59 -4.55 -4.55 0.69
C LYS A 59 -4.22 -3.19 1.29
N GLN A 60 -5.24 -2.45 1.76
CA GLN A 60 -5.02 -1.16 2.42
C GLN A 60 -4.22 -1.32 3.71
N GLU A 61 -4.58 -2.29 4.56
CA GLU A 61 -3.84 -2.57 5.80
C GLU A 61 -2.38 -2.97 5.53
N LEU A 62 -2.14 -3.72 4.46
CA LEU A 62 -0.80 -4.09 4.04
C LEU A 62 0.01 -2.86 3.56
N GLU A 63 -0.62 -1.95 2.82
CA GLU A 63 0.01 -0.70 2.39
C GLU A 63 0.36 0.20 3.58
N ASP A 64 -0.56 0.33 4.55
CA ASP A 64 -0.34 1.09 5.78
C ASP A 64 0.83 0.50 6.58
N TYR A 65 0.87 -0.83 6.72
CA TYR A 65 1.97 -1.54 7.36
C TYR A 65 3.31 -1.27 6.67
N HIS A 66 3.36 -1.34 5.33
CA HIS A 66 4.57 -1.04 4.57
C HIS A 66 5.01 0.42 4.73
N THR A 67 4.05 1.35 4.79
CA THR A 67 4.32 2.77 5.03
C THR A 67 4.94 3.00 6.40
N ILE A 68 4.35 2.43 7.46
CA ILE A 68 4.90 2.51 8.82
C ILE A 68 6.32 1.93 8.87
N LYS A 69 6.52 0.73 8.29
CA LYS A 69 7.83 0.07 8.26
C LYS A 69 8.89 0.94 7.56
N ARG A 70 8.53 1.58 6.45
CA ARG A 70 9.41 2.49 5.71
C ARG A 70 9.78 3.71 6.56
N LEU A 71 8.79 4.39 7.16
CA LEU A 71 9.01 5.57 8.00
C LEU A 71 9.91 5.27 9.20
N LEU A 72 9.74 4.12 9.85
CA LEU A 72 10.61 3.69 10.96
C LEU A 72 12.05 3.46 10.50
N SER A 73 12.23 2.88 9.31
CA SER A 73 13.55 2.59 8.74
C SER A 73 14.27 3.88 8.33
N GLU A 74 13.58 4.80 7.66
CA GLU A 74 14.10 6.11 7.24
C GLU A 74 14.50 6.98 8.44
N SER A 75 13.67 6.98 9.49
CA SER A 75 13.97 7.70 10.74
C SER A 75 15.25 7.16 11.40
N SER A 76 15.40 5.83 11.44
CA SER A 76 16.60 5.19 12.01
C SER A 76 17.87 5.55 11.25
N ILE A 77 17.83 5.54 9.91
CA ILE A 77 18.95 5.95 9.05
C ILE A 77 19.28 7.44 9.26
N THR A 78 18.26 8.29 9.38
CA THR A 78 18.45 9.73 9.57
C THR A 78 19.11 10.05 10.91
N LEU A 79 18.69 9.37 11.98
CA LEU A 79 19.30 9.49 13.30
C LEU A 79 20.77 9.04 13.29
N GLN A 80 21.09 7.93 12.62
CA GLN A 80 22.48 7.49 12.47
C GLN A 80 23.35 8.51 11.72
N LYS A 81 22.84 9.10 10.64
CA LYS A 81 23.55 10.15 9.89
C LYS A 81 23.83 11.38 10.75
N GLY A 82 22.83 11.85 11.51
CA GLY A 82 22.98 13.00 12.40
C GLY A 82 23.99 12.76 13.53
N LEU A 83 23.95 11.59 14.17
CA LEU A 83 24.92 11.19 15.19
C LEU A 83 26.35 11.13 14.63
N ASN A 84 26.52 10.56 13.44
CA ASN A 84 27.82 10.50 12.78
C ASN A 84 28.34 11.93 12.48
N GLN A 85 27.51 12.80 11.93
CA GLN A 85 27.91 14.18 11.63
C GLN A 85 28.31 14.97 12.89
N SER A 86 27.55 14.85 13.98
CA SER A 86 27.90 15.44 15.28
C SER A 86 29.23 14.90 15.82
N PHE A 87 29.51 13.61 15.66
CA PHE A 87 30.79 13.03 16.06
C PHE A 87 31.98 13.63 15.30
N TYR A 88 31.85 13.89 13.99
CA TYR A 88 32.89 14.56 13.20
C TYR A 88 33.07 16.03 13.61
N ILE A 89 31.97 16.75 13.85
CA ILE A 89 32.02 18.16 14.30
C ILE A 89 32.73 18.28 15.66
N ASN A 90 32.43 17.39 16.62
CA ASN A 90 33.03 17.39 17.95
C ASN A 90 34.53 17.02 17.95
N LYS A 91 35.05 16.40 16.88
CA LYS A 91 36.48 16.16 16.69
C LYS A 91 37.24 17.32 16.03
N GLY A 92 36.57 18.44 15.73
CA GLY A 92 37.21 19.63 15.14
C GLY A 92 37.57 19.48 13.66
N GLU A 93 37.13 18.42 12.99
CA GLU A 93 37.34 18.23 11.56
C GLU A 93 36.15 18.82 10.78
N THR A 94 36.22 20.11 10.44
CA THR A 94 35.27 20.70 9.49
C THR A 94 35.63 20.24 8.08
N LEU A 95 34.77 19.41 7.47
CA LEU A 95 34.89 19.06 6.05
C LEU A 95 34.61 20.31 5.20
N ASN A 96 35.67 21.04 4.85
CA ASN A 96 35.61 22.06 3.80
C ASN A 96 35.54 21.37 2.44
N GLY A 97 34.46 21.68 1.71
CA GLY A 97 34.34 21.69 0.25
C GLY A 97 35.01 20.60 -0.60
N ASN A 98 34.17 19.83 -1.30
CA ASN A 98 34.44 19.25 -2.63
C ASN A 98 35.38 18.07 -2.84
N ASP A 99 35.99 17.43 -1.84
CA ASP A 99 36.85 16.27 -2.10
C ASP A 99 36.28 14.91 -1.64
N SER A 100 35.86 14.14 -2.66
CA SER A 100 35.74 12.68 -2.75
C SER A 100 35.11 11.91 -1.58
N PHE A 101 33.83 11.58 -1.74
CA PHE A 101 33.13 10.56 -0.94
C PHE A 101 33.65 9.12 -1.20
N ASP A 102 34.67 8.93 -2.05
CA ASP A 102 34.95 7.66 -2.72
C ASP A 102 36.28 6.97 -2.33
N LYS A 103 37.06 7.49 -1.36
CA LYS A 103 38.37 6.90 -1.02
C LYS A 103 38.51 6.20 0.33
N LYS A 104 37.55 6.30 1.26
CA LYS A 104 37.70 5.67 2.59
C LYS A 104 37.12 4.25 2.73
N TYR A 105 36.36 3.75 1.75
CA TYR A 105 35.81 2.38 1.80
C TYR A 105 36.74 1.28 1.27
N GLN A 106 37.96 1.59 0.80
CA GLN A 106 38.89 0.57 0.29
C GLN A 106 39.94 0.03 1.28
N MET A 107 40.00 0.50 2.53
CA MET A 107 40.99 0.01 3.51
C MET A 107 40.36 -0.44 4.83
N GLY A 108 39.32 -1.27 4.73
CA GLY A 108 38.59 -1.79 5.90
C GLY A 108 38.29 -3.29 5.89
N VAL A 109 38.83 -4.06 4.93
CA VAL A 109 38.81 -5.53 5.00
C VAL A 109 40.22 -6.04 4.78
N ARG A 110 40.99 -6.10 5.87
CA ARG A 110 42.02 -7.12 6.03
C ARG A 110 41.73 -7.82 7.36
N LEU A 111 41.35 -9.10 7.23
CA LEU A 111 41.48 -10.10 8.30
C LEU A 111 42.95 -10.20 8.73
#